data_AF-A0A9E5J6W9-F1
#
_entry.id   AF-A0A9E5J6W9-F1
#
_cell.length_a   1.000
_cell.length_b   1.000
_cell.length_c   1.000
_cell.angle_alpha   90.00
_cell.angle_beta   90.00
_cell.angle_gamma   90.00
#
_symmetry.space_group_name_H-M   'P 1'
#
loop_
_entity.id
_entity.type
_entity.pdbx_description
1 polymer ?
#
loop_
_entity_poly.entity_id
_entity_poly.type
_entity_poly.pdbx_seq_one_letter_code
_entity_poly.pdbx_strand_id
1 'polypeptide(L)'
;MTPSHDPVVIVSAARTPMGSFQGDFASLAAHDLGGAAIKAAVERAAAGSQFSADLVTEVLFGNCLMAGQGQAPARQAGFKGGLPKSAGAVTLSKMCG
;
A
#
# COMPACT_ATOMS: atom_id res chain seq x y z
N MET A 1 2.61 -14.94 -29.77
CA MET A 1 2.02 -13.86 -28.94
C MET A 1 2.92 -12.65 -29.10
N THR A 2 2.53 -11.67 -29.90
CA THR A 2 3.19 -10.35 -29.91
C THR A 2 2.91 -9.71 -28.54
N PRO A 3 3.94 -9.28 -27.78
CA PRO A 3 3.69 -8.64 -26.50
C PRO A 3 2.89 -7.37 -26.76
N SER A 4 1.72 -7.28 -26.11
CA SER A 4 0.96 -6.03 -26.02
C SER A 4 1.87 -4.96 -25.44
N HIS A 5 2.05 -3.85 -26.14
CA HIS A 5 2.85 -2.72 -25.67
C HIS A 5 2.00 -1.86 -24.72
N ASP A 6 1.69 -2.43 -23.55
CA ASP A 6 1.04 -1.74 -22.43
C ASP A 6 2.11 -1.40 -21.39
N PRO A 7 2.71 -0.20 -21.44
CA PRO A 7 3.83 0.15 -20.58
C PRO A 7 3.36 0.35 -19.13
N VAL A 8 4.10 -0.23 -18.19
CA VAL A 8 3.89 0.02 -16.75
C VAL A 8 4.48 1.38 -16.40
N VAL A 9 3.66 2.23 -15.77
CA VAL A 9 4.05 3.58 -15.34
C VAL A 9 3.77 3.81 -13.85
N ILE A 10 4.57 4.65 -13.21
CA ILE A 10 4.36 5.09 -11.83
C ILE A 10 3.66 6.45 -11.86
N VAL A 11 2.40 6.50 -11.43
CA VAL A 11 1.58 7.73 -11.46
C VAL A 11 1.71 8.57 -10.20
N SER A 12 2.09 7.96 -9.08
CA SER A 12 2.35 8.67 -7.82
C SER A 12 3.22 7.84 -6.88
N ALA A 13 3.81 8.50 -5.88
CA ALA A 13 4.52 7.86 -4.79
C ALA A 13 4.34 8.67 -3.49
N ALA A 14 4.24 7.97 -2.36
CA ALA A 14 4.18 8.55 -1.03
C ALA A 14 4.81 7.61 0.01
N ARG A 15 5.25 8.17 1.13
CA ARG A 15 5.77 7.43 2.28
C ARG A 15 5.43 8.15 3.57
N THR A 16 5.43 7.41 4.68
CA THR A 16 5.47 8.01 6.01
C THR A 16 6.87 8.56 6.32
N PRO A 17 7.03 9.41 7.34
CA PRO A 17 8.30 9.59 8.01
C PRO A 17 8.83 8.24 8.54
N MET A 18 10.14 8.15 8.76
CA MET A 18 10.77 6.99 9.39
C MET A 18 10.89 7.26 10.89
N GLY A 19 10.26 6.43 11.72
CA GLY A 19 10.41 6.50 13.17
C GLY A 19 11.61 5.68 13.65
N SER A 20 12.25 6.11 14.73
CA SER A 20 13.26 5.31 15.43
C SER A 20 12.63 4.12 16.17
N PHE A 21 13.44 3.12 16.50
CA PHE A 21 12.99 1.98 17.30
C PHE A 21 12.46 2.45 18.66
N GLN A 22 11.23 2.03 19.00
CA GLN A 22 10.50 2.49 20.19
C GLN A 22 10.26 4.02 20.24
N GLY A 23 10.23 4.70 19.09
CA GLY A 23 9.94 6.13 18.96
C GLY A 23 8.49 6.46 18.58
N ASP A 24 8.31 7.53 17.80
CA ASP A 24 7.01 8.17 17.49
C ASP A 24 5.92 7.24 16.95
N PHE A 25 6.30 6.15 16.27
CA PHE A 25 5.36 5.19 15.68
C PHE A 25 5.30 3.85 16.42
N ALA A 26 5.87 3.75 17.63
CA ALA A 26 5.95 2.49 18.38
C ALA A 26 4.59 1.87 18.70
N SER A 27 3.54 2.69 18.80
CA SER A 27 2.17 2.24 19.07
C SER A 27 1.36 1.88 17.82
N LEU A 28 1.93 2.05 16.62
CA LEU A 28 1.24 1.81 15.35
C LEU A 28 1.65 0.45 14.78
N ALA A 29 0.69 -0.26 14.20
CA ALA A 29 0.98 -1.47 13.44
C ALA A 29 1.53 -1.11 12.05
N ALA A 30 2.20 -2.06 11.39
CA ALA A 30 2.79 -1.82 10.07
C ALA A 30 1.73 -1.41 9.03
N HIS A 31 0.53 -1.99 9.14
CA HIS A 31 -0.59 -1.68 8.25
C HIS A 31 -1.23 -0.30 8.50
N ASP A 32 -1.02 0.32 9.66
CA ASP A 32 -1.45 1.71 9.93
C ASP A 32 -0.61 2.68 9.10
N LEU A 33 0.71 2.52 9.18
CA LEU A 33 1.68 3.30 8.40
C LEU A 33 1.50 3.04 6.90
N GLY A 34 1.30 1.77 6.54
CA GLY A 34 0.99 1.37 5.17
C GLY A 34 -0.27 2.02 4.62
N GLY A 35 -1.35 2.02 5.40
CA GLY A 35 -2.61 2.66 5.02
C GLY A 35 -2.46 4.17 4.81
N ALA A 36 -1.73 4.86 5.68
CA ALA A 36 -1.45 6.29 5.52
C ALA A 36 -0.66 6.58 4.22
N ALA A 37 0.34 5.75 3.91
CA ALA A 37 1.11 5.88 2.67
C ALA A 37 0.25 5.61 1.42
N ILE A 38 -0.59 4.56 1.43
CA ILE A 38 -1.50 4.23 0.33
C ILE A 38 -2.48 5.38 0.09
N LYS A 39 -3.12 5.89 1.15
CA LYS A 39 -4.06 7.02 1.04
C LYS A 39 -3.42 8.23 0.37
N ALA A 40 -2.24 8.64 0.84
CA ALA A 40 -1.52 9.78 0.28
C ALA A 40 -1.11 9.56 -1.19
N ALA A 41 -0.72 8.33 -1.57
CA ALA A 41 -0.38 8.02 -2.95
C ALA A 41 -1.61 8.08 -3.87
N VAL A 42 -2.74 7.52 -3.43
CA VAL A 42 -4.01 7.57 -4.17
C VAL A 42 -4.51 9.01 -4.34
N GLU A 43 -4.48 9.82 -3.28
CA GLU A 43 -4.88 11.23 -3.33
C GLU A 43 -4.01 12.03 -4.31
N ARG A 44 -2.68 11.81 -4.32
CA ARG A 44 -1.77 12.45 -5.29
C ARG A 44 -2.02 11.99 -6.72
N ALA A 45 -2.31 10.71 -6.93
CA ALA A 45 -2.63 10.19 -8.26
C ALA A 45 -3.96 10.75 -8.79
N ALA A 46 -4.94 10.95 -7.91
CA ALA A 46 -6.25 11.52 -8.25
C ALA A 46 -6.17 13.04 -8.50
N ALA A 47 -5.20 13.74 -7.92
CA ALA A 47 -5.06 15.19 -8.07
C ALA A 47 -4.81 15.59 -9.54
N GLY A 48 -5.85 16.14 -10.19
CA GLY A 48 -5.78 16.59 -11.58
C GLY A 48 -5.89 15.47 -12.62
N SER A 49 -6.31 14.26 -12.23
CA SER A 49 -6.55 13.15 -13.14
C SER A 49 -7.97 12.58 -12.99
N GLN A 50 -8.33 11.62 -13.84
CA GLN A 50 -9.58 10.86 -13.74
C GLN A 50 -9.44 9.61 -12.86
N PHE A 51 -8.29 9.43 -12.21
CA PHE A 51 -8.01 8.28 -11.35
C PHE A 51 -8.82 8.37 -10.06
N SER A 52 -9.44 7.26 -9.66
CA SER A 52 -10.10 7.10 -8.36
C SER A 52 -9.63 5.82 -7.68
N ALA A 53 -9.77 5.77 -6.35
CA ALA A 53 -9.42 4.59 -5.56
C ALA A 53 -10.16 3.32 -6.02
N ASP A 54 -11.38 3.47 -6.55
CA ASP A 54 -12.22 2.36 -7.02
C ASP A 54 -11.64 1.63 -8.25
N LEU A 55 -10.71 2.26 -8.98
CA LEU A 55 -9.99 1.64 -10.10
C LEU A 55 -8.85 0.72 -9.65
N VAL A 56 -8.49 0.72 -8.36
CA VAL A 56 -7.44 -0.15 -7.82
C VAL A 56 -7.97 -1.58 -7.72
N THR A 57 -7.31 -2.50 -8.40
CA THR A 57 -7.70 -3.92 -8.47
C THR A 57 -6.92 -4.81 -7.51
N GLU A 58 -5.69 -4.44 -7.15
CA GLU A 58 -4.79 -5.25 -6.32
C GLU A 58 -3.92 -4.36 -5.43
N VAL A 59 -3.63 -4.83 -4.22
CA VAL A 59 -2.59 -4.26 -3.34
C VAL A 59 -1.52 -5.30 -3.04
N LEU A 60 -0.29 -5.02 -3.46
CA LEU A 60 0.89 -5.80 -3.11
C LEU A 60 1.65 -5.05 -2.00
N PHE A 61 1.63 -5.59 -0.79
CA PHE A 61 2.21 -4.93 0.39
C PHE A 61 3.35 -5.76 1.00
N GLY A 62 4.55 -5.19 1.04
CA GLY A 62 5.72 -5.83 1.63
C GLY A 62 5.70 -5.76 3.16
N ASN A 63 5.83 -6.91 3.83
CA ASN A 63 6.00 -6.97 5.29
C ASN A 63 6.83 -8.19 5.71
N CYS A 64 8.01 -7.97 6.28
CA CYS A 64 8.93 -9.07 6.64
C CYS A 64 8.53 -9.78 7.94
N LEU A 65 8.19 -9.01 8.98
CA LEU A 65 7.92 -9.52 10.32
C LEU A 65 6.41 -9.49 10.58
N MET A 66 5.71 -10.52 10.12
CA MET A 66 4.25 -10.57 10.13
C MET A 66 3.64 -11.05 11.45
N ALA A 67 4.44 -11.61 12.36
CA ALA A 67 3.97 -12.09 13.64
C ALA A 67 3.30 -10.95 14.43
N GLY A 68 2.12 -11.20 14.99
CA GLY A 68 1.36 -10.21 15.77
C GLY A 68 0.68 -9.10 14.96
N GLN A 69 0.76 -9.09 13.62
CA GLN A 69 0.15 -8.05 12.78
C GLN A 69 -1.34 -8.30 12.43
N GLY A 70 -1.93 -9.38 12.95
CA GLY A 70 -3.28 -9.80 12.61
C GLY A 70 -3.39 -10.44 11.21
N GLN A 71 -4.63 -10.66 10.76
CA GLN A 71 -4.89 -11.33 9.48
C GLN A 71 -4.62 -10.40 8.29
N ALA A 72 -3.89 -10.87 7.28
CA ALA A 72 -3.68 -10.21 5.99
C ALA A 72 -3.30 -8.70 6.11
N PRO A 73 -2.07 -8.36 6.55
CA PRO A 73 -1.62 -6.98 6.70
C PRO A 73 -1.82 -6.09 5.46
N ALA A 74 -1.64 -6.63 4.25
CA ALA A 74 -1.92 -5.92 3.00
C ALA A 74 -3.38 -5.46 2.89
N ARG A 75 -4.33 -6.32 3.29
CA ARG A 75 -5.76 -6.02 3.26
C ARG A 75 -6.12 -4.96 4.29
N GLN A 76 -5.53 -5.06 5.49
CA GLN A 76 -5.69 -4.06 6.55
C GLN A 76 -5.16 -2.68 6.09
N ALA A 77 -4.00 -2.65 5.45
CA ALA A 77 -3.40 -1.43 4.91
C ALA A 77 -4.26 -0.85 3.77
N GLY A 78 -4.73 -1.68 2.84
CA GLY A 78 -5.61 -1.27 1.75
C GLY A 78 -6.90 -0.61 2.25
N PHE A 79 -7.57 -1.21 3.26
CA PHE A 79 -8.76 -0.62 3.87
C PHE A 79 -8.48 0.71 4.57
N LYS A 80 -7.39 0.80 5.34
CA LYS A 80 -6.97 2.05 5.99
C LYS A 80 -6.55 3.12 4.96
N GLY A 81 -6.09 2.69 3.79
CA GLY A 81 -5.77 3.53 2.64
C GLY A 81 -6.97 3.97 1.80
N GLY A 82 -8.19 3.50 2.11
CA GLY A 82 -9.40 3.86 1.39
C GLY A 82 -9.61 3.07 0.08
N LEU A 83 -8.94 1.93 -0.09
CA LEU A 83 -9.14 1.07 -1.27
C LEU A 83 -10.46 0.29 -1.19
N PRO A 84 -11.09 -0.04 -2.33
CA PRO A 84 -12.35 -0.75 -2.36
C PRO A 84 -12.20 -2.19 -1.88
N LYS A 85 -13.30 -2.76 -1.36
CA LYS A 85 -13.33 -4.18 -0.92
C LYS A 85 -13.13 -5.17 -2.07
N SER A 86 -13.37 -4.77 -3.30
CA SER A 86 -13.13 -5.57 -4.50
C SER A 86 -11.64 -5.75 -4.80
N ALA A 87 -10.76 -4.85 -4.33
CA ALA A 87 -9.33 -4.95 -4.59
C ALA A 87 -8.73 -6.18 -3.91
N GLY A 88 -8.08 -7.08 -4.64
CA GLY A 88 -7.31 -8.17 -4.06
C GLY A 88 -6.15 -7.64 -3.20
N ALA A 89 -5.63 -8.49 -2.31
CA ALA A 89 -4.58 -8.08 -1.38
C ALA A 89 -3.61 -9.22 -1.11
N VAL A 90 -2.33 -8.98 -1.37
CA VAL A 90 -1.24 -9.92 -1.12
C VAL A 90 -0.22 -9.28 -0.20
N THR A 91 0.05 -9.95 0.93
CA THR A 91 1.20 -9.60 1.77
C THR A 91 2.37 -10.47 1.32
N LEU A 92 3.49 -9.83 1.00
CA LEU A 92 4.69 -10.52 0.51
C LEU A 92 5.91 -10.23 1.38
N SER A 93 6.83 -11.19 1.39
CA SER A 93 8.14 -11.04 2.01
C SER A 93 9.20 -11.57 1.06
N LYS A 94 10.16 -10.71 0.72
CA LYS A 94 11.42 -11.04 0.07
C LYS A 94 12.58 -10.42 0.85
N MET A 95 12.45 -10.43 2.19
CA MET A 95 13.32 -9.69 3.09
C MET A 95 13.49 -8.23 2.62
N CYS A 96 14.71 -7.70 2.59
CA CYS A 96 14.97 -6.32 2.18
C CYS A 96 15.01 -6.11 0.64
N GLY A 97 14.93 -7.16 -0.19
CA GLY A 97 15.16 -7.07 -1.64
C GLY A 97 14.82 -8.31 -2.44
#